data_AF-A0A534AL85-F1
#
_entry.id   AF-A0A534AL85-F1
#
_cell.length_a   1.000
_cell.length_b   1.000
_cell.length_c   1.000
_cell.angle_alpha   90.00
_cell.angle_beta   90.00
_cell.angle_gamma   90.00
#
_symmetry.space_group_name_H-M   'P 1'
#
loop_
_entity.id
_entity.type
_entity.pdbx_description
1 polymer ?
#
loop_
_entity_poly.entity_id
_entity_poly.type
_entity_poly.pdbx_seq_one_letter_code
_entity_poly.pdbx_strand_id
1 'polypeptide(L)'
;MKTLIRLTAAVLLLAPALLRAAVSPEEAARLGAELTPLGGEKAGNADGSIPAWTGGLKSAAEAGFPNYHPGDHYPDPYANDKPLLTINSANLTQYASKLTEGHKALFRKYADYKMLVYPTHRSAAAPQSVYDATKRNATSGKLVPDGNGVTGAIGGVPFPIPKVGVEVFWNHVTRYRGLAAGLQVGQAPLTAGGGYTLVNFKEEFYFQYYQPGMTEAALNNILLFFTQETTGPARLAGEVLLVQETLDQAKEARRAWVYNPGQRRVRRAPNVAFDNPGTNSDNLRTSDQFDMYNGSPERYEWKLVGKKEMYVPYNAYRLQDGKLKYGELLQKNHINQDLARYELHRVWVVDSTLKSGVSHLYSRRTLYVDEDSWQILAVDCYDTRGQLYRVQEGHAMNYYNLPTLWTDLELVMDLSNGRYLALGLQSEEPKSYDFNIKRTPVDYQPSVLERRARVCARARSGRSGCTATRAVRRACPARRAVAADRGGGGRPAAGRGGRPWRHRALRRSRQNLGAGA
;
A
#
# COMPACT_ATOMS: atom_id res chain seq x y z
N MET A 1 -16.87 -73.67 -28.79
CA MET A 1 -16.27 -73.09 -27.56
C MET A 1 -15.10 -72.21 -27.98
N LYS A 2 -15.17 -70.90 -27.70
CA LYS A 2 -14.22 -70.16 -26.82
C LYS A 2 -12.80 -70.06 -27.44
N THR A 3 -12.16 -68.92 -27.71
CA THR A 3 -12.33 -67.52 -27.29
C THR A 3 -11.38 -66.69 -28.18
N LEU A 4 -11.85 -65.59 -28.80
CA LEU A 4 -10.96 -64.65 -29.50
C LEU A 4 -10.44 -63.62 -28.50
N ILE A 5 -9.11 -63.52 -28.40
CA ILE A 5 -8.38 -62.49 -27.67
C ILE A 5 -8.51 -61.17 -28.44
N ARG A 6 -9.11 -60.15 -27.83
CA ARG A 6 -9.06 -58.76 -28.32
C ARG A 6 -8.13 -57.96 -27.42
N LEU A 7 -6.99 -57.52 -27.97
CA LEU A 7 -6.19 -56.43 -27.41
C LEU A 7 -6.97 -55.12 -27.58
N THR A 8 -7.34 -54.50 -26.47
CA THR A 8 -7.81 -53.11 -26.43
C THR A 8 -6.64 -52.24 -25.98
N ALA A 9 -6.05 -51.50 -26.92
CA ALA A 9 -5.11 -50.43 -26.64
C ALA A 9 -5.85 -49.27 -25.97
N ALA A 10 -5.55 -49.00 -24.71
CA ALA A 10 -6.00 -47.81 -24.00
C ALA A 10 -5.17 -46.61 -24.47
N VAL A 11 -5.73 -45.77 -25.33
CA VAL A 11 -5.17 -44.46 -25.67
C VAL A 11 -5.33 -43.55 -24.44
N LEU A 12 -4.25 -43.34 -23.72
CA LEU A 12 -4.12 -42.30 -22.71
C LEU A 12 -4.21 -40.94 -23.45
N LEU A 13 -5.37 -40.29 -23.40
CA LEU A 13 -5.52 -38.89 -23.78
C LEU A 13 -4.74 -38.05 -22.76
N LEU A 14 -3.46 -37.79 -23.04
CA LEU A 14 -2.77 -36.66 -22.43
C LEU A 14 -3.52 -35.39 -22.84
N ALA A 15 -4.24 -34.77 -21.91
CA ALA A 15 -4.71 -33.41 -22.07
C ALA A 15 -3.47 -32.51 -22.24
N PRO A 16 -3.27 -31.84 -23.39
CA PRO A 16 -2.18 -30.89 -23.50
C PRO A 16 -2.45 -29.77 -22.50
N ALA A 17 -1.50 -29.55 -21.59
CA ALA A 17 -1.45 -28.32 -20.82
C ALA A 17 -1.33 -27.18 -21.85
N LEU A 18 -2.46 -26.54 -22.17
CA LEU A 18 -2.50 -25.36 -23.02
C LEU A 18 -1.54 -24.35 -22.40
N LEU A 19 -0.42 -24.10 -23.08
CA LEU A 19 0.34 -22.86 -22.92
C LEU A 19 -0.67 -21.74 -23.17
N ARG A 20 -1.20 -21.14 -22.09
CA ARG A 20 -2.28 -20.16 -22.17
C ARG A 20 -1.70 -18.87 -22.77
N ALA A 21 -2.11 -18.59 -23.99
CA ALA A 21 -1.64 -17.44 -24.75
C ALA A 21 -2.18 -16.14 -24.16
N ALA A 22 -1.41 -15.06 -24.36
CA ALA A 22 -1.89 -13.69 -24.15
C ALA A 22 -3.17 -13.44 -24.96
N VAL A 23 -3.95 -12.42 -24.60
CA VAL A 23 -5.20 -12.13 -25.31
C VAL A 23 -4.93 -11.70 -26.76
N SER A 24 -5.90 -11.92 -27.65
CA SER A 24 -5.75 -11.54 -29.04
C SER A 24 -5.73 -10.01 -29.22
N PRO A 25 -5.16 -9.47 -30.31
CA PRO A 25 -5.23 -8.04 -30.61
C PRO A 25 -6.67 -7.50 -30.64
N GLU A 26 -7.62 -8.31 -31.09
CA GLU A 26 -9.05 -7.98 -31.12
C GLU A 26 -9.64 -7.87 -29.70
N GLU A 27 -9.29 -8.81 -28.80
CA GLU A 27 -9.67 -8.71 -27.39
C GLU A 27 -9.03 -7.48 -26.72
N ALA A 28 -7.74 -7.22 -27.00
CA ALA A 28 -7.03 -6.07 -26.46
C ALA A 28 -7.58 -4.72 -26.97
N ALA A 29 -8.19 -4.70 -28.16
CA ALA A 29 -8.85 -3.51 -28.71
C ALA A 29 -10.05 -3.04 -27.87
N ARG A 30 -10.62 -3.91 -27.02
CA ARG A 30 -11.70 -3.56 -26.09
C ARG A 30 -11.25 -2.61 -24.98
N LEU A 31 -9.95 -2.56 -24.66
CA LEU A 31 -9.37 -1.68 -23.64
C LEU A 31 -9.41 -0.21 -24.10
N GLY A 32 -10.07 0.63 -23.31
CA GLY A 32 -10.35 2.04 -23.62
C GLY A 32 -11.67 2.26 -24.38
N ALA A 33 -12.23 1.21 -24.97
CA ALA A 33 -13.52 1.21 -25.64
C ALA A 33 -14.64 0.72 -24.70
N GLU A 34 -14.95 -0.58 -24.73
CA GLU A 34 -15.94 -1.22 -23.84
C GLU A 34 -15.42 -1.38 -22.40
N LEU A 35 -14.12 -1.61 -22.27
CA LEU A 35 -13.44 -1.73 -20.99
C LEU A 35 -12.74 -0.42 -20.64
N THR A 36 -12.56 -0.15 -19.35
CA THR A 36 -11.62 0.87 -18.89
C THR A 36 -10.21 0.51 -19.39
N PRO A 37 -9.27 1.47 -19.43
CA PRO A 37 -7.90 1.17 -19.85
C PRO A 37 -7.21 0.10 -18.99
N LEU A 38 -7.70 -0.15 -17.77
CA LEU A 38 -7.20 -1.18 -16.86
C LEU A 38 -8.00 -2.49 -16.91
N GLY A 39 -9.10 -2.59 -17.65
CA GLY A 39 -9.86 -3.84 -17.83
C GLY A 39 -11.21 -3.93 -17.10
N GLY A 40 -11.59 -2.91 -16.34
CA GLY A 40 -12.91 -2.77 -15.71
C GLY A 40 -14.02 -2.57 -16.75
N GLU A 41 -15.28 -2.82 -16.41
CA GLU A 41 -16.41 -2.49 -17.28
C GLU A 41 -16.61 -0.96 -17.33
N LYS A 42 -16.53 -0.35 -18.51
CA LYS A 42 -16.64 1.12 -18.63
C LYS A 42 -18.06 1.61 -18.37
N ALA A 43 -19.07 0.85 -18.76
CA ALA A 43 -20.47 1.20 -18.53
C ALA A 43 -20.86 1.14 -17.04
N GLY A 44 -21.85 1.94 -16.66
CA GLY A 44 -22.52 1.81 -15.37
C GLY A 44 -23.31 0.52 -15.29
N ASN A 45 -23.80 0.17 -14.10
CA ASN A 45 -24.64 -1.01 -13.94
C ASN A 45 -26.11 -0.71 -14.29
N ALA A 46 -26.93 -1.76 -14.38
CA ALA A 46 -28.30 -1.66 -14.89
C ALA A 46 -29.23 -0.84 -13.97
N ASP A 47 -29.01 -0.87 -12.65
CA ASP A 47 -29.84 -0.15 -11.67
C ASP A 47 -29.34 1.28 -11.39
N GLY A 48 -28.22 1.69 -12.01
CA GLY A 48 -27.64 3.03 -11.89
C GLY A 48 -26.90 3.31 -10.58
N SER A 49 -26.77 2.33 -9.68
CA SER A 49 -26.04 2.50 -8.42
C SER A 49 -24.52 2.55 -8.60
N ILE A 50 -23.99 1.97 -9.69
CA ILE A 50 -22.60 2.11 -10.13
C ILE A 50 -22.59 2.96 -11.41
N PRO A 51 -22.01 4.18 -11.40
CA PRO A 51 -21.98 5.02 -12.59
C PRO A 51 -21.00 4.49 -13.65
N ALA A 52 -21.12 5.03 -14.87
CA ALA A 52 -20.11 4.79 -15.91
C ALA A 52 -18.75 5.38 -15.49
N TRP A 53 -17.66 4.71 -15.87
CA TRP A 53 -16.32 5.24 -15.64
C TRP A 53 -16.03 6.36 -16.64
N THR A 54 -15.72 7.54 -16.12
CA THR A 54 -15.49 8.77 -16.92
C THR A 54 -14.05 9.25 -16.90
N GLY A 55 -13.11 8.44 -16.39
CA GLY A 55 -11.68 8.81 -16.32
C GLY A 55 -11.07 8.74 -14.93
N GLY A 56 -11.88 8.54 -13.90
CA GLY A 56 -11.46 8.62 -12.50
C GLY A 56 -11.00 10.03 -12.10
N LEU A 57 -10.35 10.11 -10.94
CA LEU A 57 -9.83 11.36 -10.36
C LEU A 57 -8.33 11.48 -10.66
N LYS A 58 -7.94 12.48 -11.46
CA LYS A 58 -6.57 12.56 -12.03
C LYS A 58 -5.72 13.70 -11.48
N SER A 59 -6.30 14.62 -10.72
CA SER A 59 -5.56 15.74 -10.13
C SER A 59 -6.25 16.28 -8.88
N ALA A 60 -5.48 16.98 -8.05
CA ALA A 60 -6.03 17.73 -6.92
C ALA A 60 -7.01 18.83 -7.36
N ALA A 61 -6.78 19.45 -8.52
CA ALA A 61 -7.69 20.45 -9.07
C ALA A 61 -9.05 19.83 -9.45
N GLU A 62 -9.06 18.66 -10.10
CA GLU A 62 -10.29 17.90 -10.38
C GLU A 62 -11.00 17.47 -9.08
N ALA A 63 -10.25 17.25 -7.99
CA ALA A 63 -10.80 16.97 -6.66
C ALA A 63 -11.36 18.21 -5.94
N GLY A 64 -11.23 19.41 -6.52
CA GLY A 64 -11.66 20.66 -5.89
C GLY A 64 -10.62 21.32 -4.98
N PHE A 65 -9.38 20.82 -4.97
CA PHE A 65 -8.27 21.29 -4.12
C PHE A 65 -7.04 21.71 -4.95
N PRO A 66 -7.13 22.74 -5.81
CA PRO A 66 -6.03 23.14 -6.70
C PRO A 66 -4.75 23.59 -5.96
N ASN A 67 -4.85 23.92 -4.67
CA ASN A 67 -3.73 24.35 -3.83
C ASN A 67 -3.21 23.24 -2.90
N TYR A 68 -3.59 21.98 -3.12
CA TYR A 68 -3.05 20.85 -2.36
C TYR A 68 -1.54 20.72 -2.60
N HIS A 69 -0.76 20.51 -1.53
CA HIS A 69 0.67 20.26 -1.63
C HIS A 69 1.00 18.78 -1.37
N PRO A 70 1.90 18.17 -2.16
CA PRO A 70 2.33 16.80 -1.93
C PRO A 70 2.86 16.57 -0.50
N GLY A 71 2.37 15.52 0.14
CA GLY A 71 2.71 15.16 1.53
C GLY A 71 1.75 15.73 2.58
N ASP A 72 0.83 16.63 2.21
CA ASP A 72 -0.28 17.01 3.09
C ASP A 72 -1.33 15.88 3.13
N HIS A 73 -2.13 15.84 4.19
CA HIS A 73 -3.33 15.00 4.23
C HIS A 73 -4.30 15.39 3.11
N TYR A 74 -4.98 14.41 2.52
CA TYR A 74 -5.86 14.60 1.37
C TYR A 74 -7.23 15.11 1.84
N PRO A 75 -7.66 16.32 1.46
CA PRO A 75 -9.05 16.71 1.71
C PRO A 75 -10.02 15.81 0.94
N ASP A 76 -11.16 15.52 1.57
CA ASP A 76 -12.17 14.60 1.03
C ASP A 76 -13.01 15.31 -0.07
N PRO A 77 -12.91 14.92 -1.35
CA PRO A 77 -13.72 15.49 -2.43
C PRO A 77 -15.21 15.12 -2.31
N TYR A 78 -15.54 14.13 -1.48
CA TYR A 78 -16.89 13.59 -1.29
C TYR A 78 -17.45 13.88 0.11
N ALA A 79 -16.88 14.87 0.82
CA ALA A 79 -17.24 15.20 2.20
C ALA A 79 -18.74 15.51 2.39
N ASN A 80 -19.38 16.06 1.35
CA ASN A 80 -20.79 16.44 1.36
C ASN A 80 -21.76 15.29 1.04
N ASP A 81 -21.26 14.12 0.65
CA ASP A 81 -22.11 12.97 0.41
C ASP A 81 -22.79 12.52 1.71
N LYS A 82 -24.05 12.10 1.57
CA LYS A 82 -24.84 11.51 2.66
C LYS A 82 -24.91 9.99 2.48
N PRO A 83 -24.94 9.20 3.57
CA PRO A 83 -25.23 7.77 3.46
C PRO A 83 -26.56 7.56 2.74
N LEU A 84 -26.58 6.67 1.75
CA LEU A 84 -27.79 6.20 1.08
C LEU A 84 -28.55 5.22 1.96
N LEU A 85 -27.82 4.39 2.71
CA LEU A 85 -28.37 3.43 3.66
C LEU A 85 -27.31 3.02 4.69
N THR A 86 -27.77 2.35 5.74
CA THR A 86 -26.90 1.71 6.72
C THR A 86 -27.21 0.21 6.76
N ILE A 87 -26.20 -0.63 6.53
CA ILE A 87 -26.31 -2.08 6.68
C ILE A 87 -25.87 -2.43 8.11
N ASN A 88 -26.64 -3.27 8.78
CA ASN A 88 -26.35 -3.76 10.12
C ASN A 88 -26.91 -5.18 10.30
N SER A 89 -26.79 -5.74 11.51
CA SER A 89 -27.26 -7.09 11.81
C SER A 89 -28.76 -7.31 11.54
N ALA A 90 -29.59 -6.26 11.63
CA ALA A 90 -31.04 -6.35 11.47
C ALA A 90 -31.49 -6.43 10.00
N ASN A 91 -30.71 -5.88 9.06
CA ASN A 91 -31.07 -5.83 7.63
C ASN A 91 -30.05 -6.53 6.70
N LEU A 92 -28.98 -7.13 7.22
CA LEU A 92 -27.92 -7.77 6.41
C LEU A 92 -28.48 -8.77 5.38
N THR A 93 -29.58 -9.46 5.71
CA THR A 93 -30.20 -10.48 4.84
C THR A 93 -30.71 -9.87 3.54
N GLN A 94 -31.14 -8.62 3.55
CA GLN A 94 -31.60 -7.88 2.37
C GLN A 94 -30.44 -7.62 1.38
N TYR A 95 -29.21 -7.51 1.90
CA TYR A 95 -28.02 -7.15 1.13
C TYR A 95 -27.01 -8.29 1.01
N ALA A 96 -27.36 -9.51 1.45
CA ALA A 96 -26.41 -10.61 1.60
C ALA A 96 -25.70 -11.03 0.30
N SER A 97 -26.29 -10.80 -0.86
CA SER A 97 -25.66 -11.08 -2.16
C SER A 97 -24.54 -10.09 -2.52
N LYS A 98 -24.52 -8.90 -1.90
CA LYS A 98 -23.55 -7.82 -2.10
C LYS A 98 -22.54 -7.71 -0.95
N LEU A 99 -22.49 -8.69 -0.05
CA LEU A 99 -21.61 -8.73 1.13
C LEU A 99 -20.64 -9.91 1.06
N THR A 100 -19.40 -9.71 1.49
CA THR A 100 -18.42 -10.80 1.67
C THR A 100 -18.86 -11.74 2.79
N GLU A 101 -18.31 -12.94 2.86
CA GLU A 101 -18.61 -13.83 3.99
C GLU A 101 -18.03 -13.25 5.29
N GLY A 102 -16.91 -12.53 5.18
CA GLY A 102 -16.33 -11.73 6.25
C GLY A 102 -17.27 -10.68 6.82
N HIS A 103 -17.85 -9.83 5.97
CA HIS A 103 -18.80 -8.80 6.39
C HIS A 103 -20.03 -9.42 7.07
N LYS A 104 -20.58 -10.49 6.49
CA LYS A 104 -21.70 -11.22 7.10
C LYS A 104 -21.33 -11.77 8.49
N ALA A 105 -20.11 -12.26 8.68
CA ALA A 105 -19.65 -12.75 9.96
C ALA A 105 -19.46 -11.62 10.98
N LEU A 106 -18.93 -10.46 10.55
CA LEU A 106 -18.79 -9.27 11.39
C LEU A 106 -20.16 -8.78 11.90
N PHE A 107 -21.15 -8.62 11.02
CA PHE A 107 -22.52 -8.26 11.41
C PHE A 107 -23.16 -9.24 12.40
N ARG A 108 -22.89 -10.55 12.24
CA ARG A 108 -23.41 -11.56 13.18
C ARG A 108 -22.70 -11.54 14.53
N LYS A 109 -21.41 -11.20 14.54
CA LYS A 109 -20.58 -11.27 15.74
C LYS A 109 -20.65 -10.01 16.59
N TYR A 110 -20.74 -8.84 15.96
CA TYR A 110 -20.68 -7.54 16.62
C TYR A 110 -21.95 -6.74 16.33
N ALA A 111 -22.77 -6.53 17.36
CA ALA A 111 -24.05 -5.84 17.23
C ALA A 111 -23.91 -4.36 16.87
N ASP A 112 -22.77 -3.75 17.20
CA ASP A 112 -22.38 -2.37 16.93
C ASP A 112 -21.68 -2.18 15.57
N TYR A 113 -21.34 -3.27 14.88
CA TYR A 113 -20.78 -3.19 13.53
C TYR A 113 -21.87 -2.80 12.53
N LYS A 114 -21.58 -1.77 11.74
CA LYS A 114 -22.45 -1.24 10.70
C LYS A 114 -21.64 -0.82 9.48
N MET A 115 -22.27 -0.78 8.31
CA MET A 115 -21.69 -0.18 7.11
C MET A 115 -22.51 1.02 6.69
N LEU A 116 -21.89 2.20 6.72
CA LEU A 116 -22.44 3.40 6.11
C LEU A 116 -22.15 3.36 4.61
N VAL A 117 -23.21 3.16 3.81
CA VAL A 117 -23.10 3.03 2.36
C VAL A 117 -23.37 4.38 1.72
N TYR A 118 -22.42 4.85 0.93
CA TYR A 118 -22.45 6.13 0.22
C TYR A 118 -22.66 5.95 -1.28
N PRO A 119 -22.99 7.03 -2.03
CA PRO A 119 -22.98 7.00 -3.48
C PRO A 119 -21.62 6.54 -4.03
N THR A 120 -21.66 5.71 -5.07
CA THR A 120 -20.45 5.19 -5.70
C THR A 120 -19.77 6.26 -6.54
N HIS A 121 -18.48 6.51 -6.26
CA HIS A 121 -17.59 7.28 -7.13
C HIS A 121 -16.45 6.40 -7.60
N ARG A 122 -16.38 6.16 -8.91
CA ARG A 122 -15.31 5.39 -9.56
C ARG A 122 -14.06 6.25 -9.71
N SER A 123 -13.40 6.53 -8.58
CA SER A 123 -12.30 7.48 -8.50
C SER A 123 -10.98 6.94 -9.03
N ALA A 124 -10.79 5.63 -9.12
CA ALA A 124 -9.55 5.02 -9.61
C ALA A 124 -9.12 5.54 -10.99
N ALA A 125 -7.86 5.97 -11.06
CA ALA A 125 -7.19 6.44 -12.26
C ALA A 125 -5.70 6.06 -12.22
N ALA A 126 -5.05 6.09 -13.38
CA ALA A 126 -3.61 5.97 -13.54
C ALA A 126 -3.10 6.89 -14.67
N PRO A 127 -1.79 7.20 -14.72
CA PRO A 127 -1.20 7.97 -15.82
C PRO A 127 -1.35 7.26 -17.17
N GLN A 128 -1.40 8.04 -18.26
CA GLN A 128 -1.56 7.52 -19.63
C GLN A 128 -0.49 6.48 -19.99
N SER A 129 0.76 6.66 -19.54
CA SER A 129 1.84 5.71 -19.79
C SER A 129 1.56 4.31 -19.22
N VAL A 130 0.83 4.22 -18.10
CA VAL A 130 0.42 2.96 -17.48
C VAL A 130 -0.68 2.30 -18.30
N TYR A 131 -1.64 3.08 -18.82
CA TYR A 131 -2.69 2.60 -19.71
C TYR A 131 -2.10 2.05 -21.02
N ASP A 132 -1.19 2.79 -21.64
CA ASP A 132 -0.53 2.38 -22.87
C ASP A 132 0.31 1.11 -22.65
N ALA A 133 1.03 1.02 -21.53
CA ALA A 133 1.76 -0.17 -21.15
C ALA A 133 0.84 -1.37 -20.90
N THR A 134 -0.28 -1.17 -20.20
CA THR A 134 -1.28 -2.22 -19.94
C THR A 134 -1.88 -2.75 -21.24
N LYS A 135 -2.20 -1.88 -22.20
CA LYS A 135 -2.68 -2.30 -23.52
C LYS A 135 -1.66 -3.11 -24.31
N ARG A 136 -0.37 -2.74 -24.25
CA ARG A 136 0.71 -3.55 -24.84
C ARG A 136 0.84 -4.90 -24.14
N ASN A 137 0.82 -4.90 -22.80
CA ASN A 137 0.97 -6.10 -21.99
C ASN A 137 -0.19 -7.09 -22.21
N ALA A 138 -1.38 -6.63 -22.56
CA ALA A 138 -2.51 -7.50 -22.87
C ALA A 138 -2.17 -8.58 -23.92
N THR A 139 -1.38 -8.24 -24.94
CA THR A 139 -1.01 -9.15 -26.03
C THR A 139 0.36 -9.82 -25.86
N SER A 140 1.16 -9.41 -24.87
CA SER A 140 2.53 -9.92 -24.66
C SER A 140 2.73 -10.64 -23.32
N GLY A 141 1.94 -10.27 -22.30
CA GLY A 141 2.02 -10.77 -20.95
C GLY A 141 1.65 -12.25 -20.86
N LYS A 142 2.47 -13.04 -20.15
CA LYS A 142 2.26 -14.47 -19.95
C LYS A 142 2.64 -14.87 -18.54
N LEU A 143 1.90 -15.80 -17.96
CA LEU A 143 2.35 -16.52 -16.78
C LEU A 143 3.56 -17.38 -17.16
N VAL A 144 4.55 -17.46 -16.26
CA VAL A 144 5.56 -18.53 -16.34
C VAL A 144 4.88 -19.89 -16.12
N PRO A 145 5.49 -21.03 -16.52
CA PRO A 145 4.80 -22.33 -16.57
C PRO A 145 4.12 -22.79 -15.27
N ASP A 146 4.64 -22.41 -14.10
CA ASP A 146 4.09 -22.78 -12.80
C ASP A 146 3.15 -21.72 -12.19
N GLY A 147 2.95 -20.59 -12.88
CA GLY A 147 2.12 -19.47 -12.44
C GLY A 147 2.75 -18.57 -11.37
N ASN A 148 4.01 -18.83 -10.96
CA ASN A 148 4.69 -18.13 -9.86
C ASN A 148 5.46 -16.88 -10.30
N GLY A 149 5.20 -16.40 -11.51
CA GLY A 149 5.78 -15.20 -12.08
C GLY A 149 5.10 -14.81 -13.40
N VAL A 150 5.55 -13.69 -13.95
CA VAL A 150 5.04 -13.13 -15.21
C VAL A 150 6.20 -12.75 -16.11
N THR A 151 6.00 -12.87 -17.41
CA THR A 151 6.94 -12.47 -18.46
C THR A 151 6.22 -11.63 -19.51
N GLY A 152 6.97 -10.86 -20.31
CA GLY A 152 6.41 -10.08 -21.41
C GLY A 152 5.56 -8.88 -20.97
N ALA A 153 5.69 -8.42 -19.73
CA ALA A 153 4.95 -7.28 -19.19
C ALA A 153 5.85 -6.36 -18.35
N ILE A 154 5.78 -5.05 -18.60
CA ILE A 154 6.49 -4.01 -17.83
C ILE A 154 5.65 -2.72 -17.81
N GLY A 155 5.68 -1.99 -16.69
CA GLY A 155 5.13 -0.62 -16.60
C GLY A 155 3.61 -0.51 -16.64
N GLY A 156 2.90 -1.63 -16.58
CA GLY A 156 1.43 -1.73 -16.58
C GLY A 156 1.02 -3.12 -16.10
N VAL A 157 -0.27 -3.35 -15.84
CA VAL A 157 -0.71 -4.67 -15.39
C VAL A 157 -0.58 -5.71 -16.52
N PRO A 158 -0.24 -6.97 -16.21
CA PRO A 158 0.02 -7.97 -17.23
C PRO A 158 -1.24 -8.56 -17.88
N PHE A 159 -2.34 -8.67 -17.13
CA PHE A 159 -3.53 -9.41 -17.57
C PHE A 159 -4.80 -8.57 -17.42
N PRO A 160 -4.96 -7.45 -18.13
CA PRO A 160 -6.15 -6.60 -18.00
C PRO A 160 -7.47 -7.30 -18.38
N ILE A 161 -7.42 -8.43 -19.08
CA ILE A 161 -8.58 -9.28 -19.39
C ILE A 161 -8.28 -10.69 -18.85
N PRO A 162 -8.35 -10.90 -17.53
CA PRO A 162 -7.89 -12.14 -16.91
C PRO A 162 -8.83 -13.30 -17.24
N LYS A 163 -8.23 -14.47 -17.47
CA LYS A 163 -8.89 -15.75 -17.74
C LYS A 163 -8.84 -16.68 -16.53
N VAL A 164 -7.92 -16.48 -15.60
CA VAL A 164 -7.76 -17.31 -14.39
C VAL A 164 -7.47 -16.48 -13.13
N GLY A 165 -7.65 -17.08 -11.95
CA GLY A 165 -7.58 -16.36 -10.68
C GLY A 165 -6.20 -15.79 -10.38
N VAL A 166 -5.13 -16.53 -10.72
CA VAL A 166 -3.75 -16.08 -10.47
C VAL A 166 -3.36 -14.86 -11.31
N GLU A 167 -4.00 -14.64 -12.46
CA GLU A 167 -3.77 -13.44 -13.28
C GLU A 167 -4.30 -12.17 -12.60
N VAL A 168 -5.47 -12.26 -11.94
CA VAL A 168 -6.01 -11.17 -11.13
C VAL A 168 -5.07 -10.86 -9.95
N PHE A 169 -4.52 -11.89 -9.31
CA PHE A 169 -3.50 -11.71 -8.27
C PHE A 169 -2.25 -11.00 -8.80
N TRP A 170 -1.73 -11.39 -9.98
CA TRP A 170 -0.58 -10.73 -10.57
C TRP A 170 -0.85 -9.28 -10.94
N ASN A 171 -2.05 -8.94 -11.42
CA ASN A 171 -2.43 -7.54 -11.62
C ASN A 171 -2.38 -6.76 -10.30
N HIS A 172 -2.86 -7.33 -9.19
CA HIS A 172 -2.76 -6.70 -7.89
C HIS A 172 -1.30 -6.44 -7.47
N VAL A 173 -0.44 -7.45 -7.57
CA VAL A 173 0.98 -7.33 -7.20
C VAL A 173 1.70 -6.28 -8.02
N THR A 174 1.40 -6.23 -9.32
CA THR A 174 2.07 -5.36 -10.30
C THR A 174 1.39 -4.01 -10.52
N ARG A 175 0.27 -3.70 -9.85
CA ARG A 175 -0.49 -2.45 -10.05
C ARG A 175 0.32 -1.18 -9.79
N TYR A 176 -0.10 -0.09 -10.40
CA TYR A 176 0.61 1.18 -10.33
C TYR A 176 0.44 1.86 -8.99
N ARG A 177 1.57 2.18 -8.33
CA ARG A 177 1.63 2.90 -7.04
C ARG A 177 2.64 4.06 -7.06
N GLY A 178 3.00 4.52 -8.25
CA GLY A 178 4.02 5.53 -8.46
C GLY A 178 5.39 4.97 -8.82
N LEU A 179 6.41 5.83 -8.77
CA LEU A 179 7.81 5.47 -9.04
C LEU A 179 8.60 5.20 -7.75
N ALA A 180 8.27 5.95 -6.70
CA ALA A 180 8.75 5.76 -5.35
C ALA A 180 7.70 6.34 -4.40
N ALA A 181 7.70 5.90 -3.14
CA ALA A 181 6.81 6.43 -2.11
C ALA A 181 7.53 6.43 -0.77
N GLY A 182 7.37 7.48 0.01
CA GLY A 182 7.82 7.54 1.41
C GLY A 182 6.66 7.93 2.30
N LEU A 183 6.54 7.28 3.45
CA LEU A 183 5.45 7.54 4.39
C LEU A 183 5.90 7.26 5.83
N GLN A 184 5.24 7.94 6.76
CA GLN A 184 5.30 7.65 8.19
C GLN A 184 3.91 7.14 8.58
N VAL A 185 3.85 5.98 9.22
CA VAL A 185 2.58 5.32 9.54
C VAL A 185 2.60 4.68 10.91
N GLY A 186 1.45 4.62 11.54
CA GLY A 186 1.18 3.85 12.74
C GLY A 186 0.61 2.46 12.42
N GLN A 187 0.88 1.53 13.33
CA GLN A 187 0.24 0.23 13.42
C GLN A 187 -0.19 0.01 14.87
N ALA A 188 -1.43 -0.40 15.06
CA ALA A 188 -2.01 -0.69 16.37
C ALA A 188 -2.55 -2.13 16.37
N PRO A 189 -1.91 -3.08 17.06
CA PRO A 189 -2.53 -4.34 17.44
C PRO A 189 -3.44 -4.10 18.65
N LEU A 190 -4.75 -4.29 18.47
CA LEU A 190 -5.73 -4.14 19.53
C LEU A 190 -6.00 -5.47 20.23
N THR A 191 -6.06 -5.41 21.54
CA THR A 191 -6.50 -6.52 22.39
C THR A 191 -8.01 -6.69 22.33
N ALA A 192 -8.52 -7.84 22.77
CA ALA A 192 -9.96 -8.08 22.86
C ALA A 192 -10.67 -7.11 23.83
N GLY A 193 -9.92 -6.50 24.77
CA GLY A 193 -10.41 -5.46 25.66
C GLY A 193 -10.42 -4.05 25.07
N GLY A 194 -9.89 -3.85 23.85
CA GLY A 194 -9.78 -2.56 23.18
C GLY A 194 -8.49 -1.78 23.46
N GLY A 195 -7.65 -2.25 24.39
CA GLY A 195 -6.34 -1.64 24.64
C GLY A 195 -5.36 -1.93 23.49
N TYR A 196 -4.45 -1.00 23.19
CA TYR A 196 -3.45 -1.13 22.14
C TYR A 196 -2.13 -0.42 22.49
N THR A 197 -1.05 -0.77 21.79
CA THR A 197 0.20 -0.02 21.80
C THR A 197 0.54 0.38 20.38
N LEU A 198 0.69 1.68 20.14
CA LEU A 198 1.05 2.19 18.82
C LEU A 198 2.51 1.85 18.51
N VAL A 199 2.75 1.33 17.31
CA VAL A 199 4.07 1.13 16.72
C VAL A 199 4.15 2.03 15.48
N ASN A 200 5.14 2.90 15.43
CA ASN A 200 5.33 3.81 14.31
C ASN A 200 6.42 3.30 13.38
N PHE A 201 6.23 3.47 12.09
CA PHE A 201 7.13 3.06 11.05
C PHE A 201 7.41 4.20 10.08
N LYS A 202 8.65 4.26 9.61
CA LYS A 202 8.99 4.95 8.39
C LYS A 202 9.15 3.92 7.28
N GLU A 203 8.39 4.09 6.21
CA GLU A 203 8.41 3.18 5.07
C GLU A 203 8.88 3.91 3.81
N GLU A 204 9.64 3.22 2.97
CA GLU A 204 10.09 3.73 1.68
C GLU A 204 9.98 2.62 0.62
N PHE A 205 9.42 2.96 -0.53
CA PHE A 205 9.26 2.10 -1.69
C PHE A 205 10.05 2.65 -2.88
N TYR A 206 10.57 1.75 -3.70
CA TYR A 206 11.04 2.03 -5.06
C TYR A 206 10.46 1.00 -6.01
N PHE A 207 9.55 1.44 -6.87
CA PHE A 207 8.82 0.56 -7.78
C PHE A 207 9.62 0.38 -9.07
N GLN A 208 10.54 -0.59 -9.07
CA GLN A 208 11.44 -0.83 -10.20
C GLN A 208 10.67 -1.15 -11.50
N TYR A 209 9.57 -1.91 -11.39
CA TYR A 209 8.70 -2.30 -12.51
C TYR A 209 8.12 -1.12 -13.31
N TYR A 210 8.01 0.06 -12.71
CA TYR A 210 7.41 1.25 -13.31
C TYR A 210 8.42 2.33 -13.73
N GLN A 211 9.72 2.09 -13.54
CA GLN A 211 10.73 3.11 -13.85
C GLN A 211 10.77 3.41 -15.35
N PRO A 212 10.92 4.68 -15.75
CA PRO A 212 11.05 5.04 -17.16
C PRO A 212 12.20 4.27 -17.84
N GLY A 213 11.94 3.70 -19.01
CA GLY A 213 12.92 2.92 -19.77
C GLY A 213 13.19 1.52 -19.21
N MET A 214 12.45 1.06 -18.19
CA MET A 214 12.57 -0.31 -17.68
C MET A 214 12.22 -1.32 -18.77
N THR A 215 12.96 -2.43 -18.78
CA THR A 215 12.71 -3.61 -19.63
C THR A 215 12.71 -4.85 -18.74
N GLU A 216 12.14 -5.95 -19.23
CA GLU A 216 12.12 -7.21 -18.49
C GLU A 216 13.54 -7.72 -18.15
N ALA A 217 14.48 -7.57 -19.10
CA ALA A 217 15.89 -7.90 -18.87
C ALA A 217 16.53 -7.02 -17.78
N ALA A 218 16.27 -5.69 -17.82
CA ALA A 218 16.82 -4.76 -16.83
C ALA A 218 16.14 -4.87 -15.45
N LEU A 219 14.88 -5.37 -15.40
CA LEU A 219 14.17 -5.64 -14.15
C LEU A 219 14.94 -6.63 -13.28
N ASN A 220 15.63 -7.58 -13.92
CA ASN A 220 16.45 -8.60 -13.27
C ASN A 220 15.68 -9.31 -12.14
N ASN A 221 14.44 -9.70 -12.44
CA ASN A 221 13.52 -10.38 -11.53
C ASN A 221 13.12 -9.57 -10.27
N ILE A 222 13.41 -8.26 -10.15
CA ILE A 222 13.04 -7.47 -8.97
C ILE A 222 11.91 -6.49 -9.32
N LEU A 223 10.73 -6.68 -8.72
CA LEU A 223 9.56 -5.83 -8.92
C LEU A 223 9.70 -4.48 -8.24
N LEU A 224 10.09 -4.51 -6.97
CA LEU A 224 10.20 -3.34 -6.12
C LEU A 224 11.19 -3.58 -4.99
N PHE A 225 11.60 -2.48 -4.38
CA PHE A 225 12.34 -2.46 -3.13
C PHE A 225 11.53 -1.78 -2.06
N PHE A 226 11.65 -2.26 -0.83
CA PHE A 226 10.92 -1.76 0.31
C PHE A 226 11.85 -1.70 1.53
N THR A 227 11.77 -0.62 2.29
CA THR A 227 12.31 -0.57 3.66
C THR A 227 11.23 -0.15 4.64
N GLN A 228 11.26 -0.75 5.82
CA GLN A 228 10.43 -0.37 6.96
C GLN A 228 11.33 -0.22 8.19
N GLU A 229 11.46 1.00 8.70
CA GLU A 229 12.16 1.31 9.93
C GLU A 229 11.13 1.53 11.06
N THR A 230 11.26 0.80 12.16
CA THR A 230 10.46 1.07 13.35
C THR A 230 10.99 2.35 14.00
N THR A 231 10.17 3.39 14.10
CA THR A 231 10.55 4.68 14.69
C THR A 231 10.10 4.82 16.14
N GLY A 232 9.06 4.09 16.55
CA GLY A 232 8.53 4.07 17.91
C GLY A 232 7.71 2.80 18.20
N PRO A 233 7.51 2.42 19.48
CA PRO A 233 8.03 3.06 20.69
C PRO A 233 9.53 2.81 20.88
N ALA A 234 10.17 3.54 21.80
CA ALA A 234 11.64 3.55 21.98
C ALA A 234 12.28 2.16 22.15
N ARG A 235 11.55 1.21 22.77
CA ARG A 235 11.99 -0.20 22.94
C ARG A 235 12.18 -0.94 21.60
N LEU A 236 11.34 -0.66 20.61
CA LEU A 236 11.36 -1.31 19.29
C LEU A 236 12.09 -0.47 18.24
N ALA A 237 12.26 0.83 18.51
CA ALA A 237 12.81 1.77 17.54
C ALA A 237 14.19 1.36 17.01
N GLY A 238 14.42 1.57 15.72
CA GLY A 238 15.67 1.32 15.01
C GLY A 238 15.81 -0.09 14.43
N GLU A 239 14.82 -0.96 14.60
CA GLU A 239 14.70 -2.15 13.76
C GLU A 239 14.38 -1.74 12.32
N VAL A 240 15.09 -2.32 11.35
CA VAL A 240 14.86 -2.03 9.93
C VAL A 240 14.73 -3.32 9.14
N LEU A 241 13.61 -3.47 8.43
CA LEU A 241 13.39 -4.48 7.42
C LEU A 241 13.74 -3.89 6.04
N LEU A 242 14.45 -4.66 5.23
CA LEU A 242 14.68 -4.41 3.81
C LEU A 242 14.17 -5.61 3.01
N VAL A 243 13.41 -5.34 1.97
CA VAL A 243 12.90 -6.33 1.02
C VAL A 243 13.26 -5.91 -0.40
N GLN A 244 13.74 -6.86 -1.20
CA GLN A 244 13.75 -6.81 -2.65
C GLN A 244 12.75 -7.87 -3.11
N GLU A 245 11.62 -7.41 -3.63
CA GLU A 245 10.52 -8.27 -4.05
C GLU A 245 10.82 -8.86 -5.42
N THR A 246 10.66 -10.16 -5.57
CA THR A 246 10.95 -10.83 -6.84
C THR A 246 9.69 -11.06 -7.67
N LEU A 247 9.82 -10.96 -9.00
CA LEU A 247 8.71 -11.18 -9.94
C LEU A 247 8.37 -12.66 -10.09
N ASP A 248 9.39 -13.50 -10.23
CA ASP A 248 9.29 -14.96 -10.27
C ASP A 248 10.00 -15.53 -9.03
N GLN A 249 9.19 -16.01 -8.08
CA GLN A 249 9.71 -16.54 -6.82
C GLN A 249 10.22 -17.98 -6.94
N ALA A 250 9.84 -18.70 -8.00
CA ALA A 250 10.38 -20.04 -8.28
C ALA A 250 11.80 -19.95 -8.85
N LYS A 251 12.08 -18.93 -9.67
CA LYS A 251 13.44 -18.60 -10.11
C LYS A 251 14.31 -18.09 -8.97
N GLU A 252 13.76 -17.18 -8.17
CA GLU A 252 14.45 -16.63 -7.02
C GLU A 252 13.49 -16.17 -5.93
N ALA A 253 13.59 -16.77 -4.74
CA ALA A 253 12.82 -16.36 -3.59
C ALA A 253 13.06 -14.91 -3.20
N ARG A 254 12.03 -14.26 -2.64
CA ARG A 254 12.09 -12.91 -2.08
C ARG A 254 13.34 -12.71 -1.25
N ARG A 255 14.00 -11.56 -1.43
CA ARG A 255 15.22 -11.22 -0.70
C ARG A 255 14.91 -10.27 0.45
N ALA A 256 15.07 -10.74 1.69
CA ALA A 256 14.83 -9.91 2.86
C ALA A 256 15.99 -9.91 3.86
N TRP A 257 16.18 -8.77 4.52
CA TRP A 257 17.16 -8.60 5.60
C TRP A 257 16.55 -7.79 6.74
N VAL A 258 16.94 -8.13 7.97
CA VAL A 258 16.56 -7.38 9.16
C VAL A 258 17.82 -6.86 9.85
N TYR A 259 17.81 -5.58 10.19
CA TYR A 259 18.75 -4.98 11.13
C TYR A 259 18.13 -4.95 12.52
N ASN A 260 18.80 -5.56 13.50
CA ASN A 260 18.38 -5.48 14.90
C ASN A 260 19.30 -4.51 15.68
N PRO A 261 18.76 -3.45 16.32
CA PRO A 261 19.56 -2.45 17.00
C PRO A 261 20.29 -2.98 18.24
N GLY A 262 19.74 -3.98 18.93
CA GLY A 262 20.37 -4.61 20.08
C GLY A 262 21.62 -5.42 19.70
N GLN A 263 21.57 -6.11 18.56
CA GLN A 263 22.71 -6.89 18.05
C GLN A 263 23.65 -6.09 17.14
N ARG A 264 23.19 -4.92 16.65
CA ARG A 264 23.90 -4.04 15.70
C ARG A 264 24.40 -4.76 14.45
N ARG A 265 23.62 -5.71 13.95
CA ARG A 265 23.95 -6.53 12.78
C ARG A 265 22.76 -6.61 11.83
N VAL A 266 23.06 -6.63 10.54
CA VAL A 266 22.12 -7.01 9.49
C VAL A 266 22.20 -8.53 9.30
N ARG A 267 21.05 -9.19 9.18
CA ARG A 267 20.95 -10.61 8.91
C ARG A 267 19.97 -10.86 7.78
N ARG A 268 20.22 -11.90 6.98
CA ARG A 268 19.23 -12.40 6.02
C ARG A 268 18.01 -12.91 6.79
N ALA A 269 16.81 -12.58 6.30
CA ALA A 269 15.53 -12.92 6.93
C ALA A 269 14.63 -13.68 5.94
N PRO A 270 14.97 -14.94 5.58
CA PRO A 270 14.19 -15.73 4.63
C PRO A 270 12.77 -16.04 5.13
N ASN A 271 12.52 -15.89 6.43
CA ASN A 271 11.21 -16.02 7.06
C ASN A 271 10.27 -14.84 6.79
N VAL A 272 10.69 -13.77 6.09
CA VAL A 272 9.76 -12.70 5.67
C VAL A 272 8.96 -13.17 4.45
N ALA A 273 8.18 -14.22 4.65
CA ALA A 273 7.43 -14.93 3.63
C ALA A 273 6.25 -15.69 4.26
N PHE A 274 5.18 -15.87 3.48
CA PHE A 274 4.02 -16.71 3.84
C PHE A 274 3.41 -16.38 5.22
N ASP A 275 3.13 -17.43 6.00
CA ASP A 275 2.46 -17.43 7.30
C ASP A 275 3.35 -17.02 8.49
N ASN A 276 4.59 -16.63 8.24
CA ASN A 276 5.43 -16.07 9.30
C ASN A 276 4.86 -14.74 9.80
N PRO A 277 4.96 -14.44 11.11
CA PRO A 277 4.45 -13.20 11.68
C PRO A 277 4.93 -11.94 10.97
N GLY A 278 4.02 -10.98 10.73
CA GLY A 278 4.38 -9.66 10.21
C GLY A 278 5.06 -8.77 11.26
N THR A 279 5.90 -7.82 10.82
CA THR A 279 6.65 -6.89 11.68
C THR A 279 5.77 -6.23 12.75
N ASN A 280 6.14 -6.41 14.02
CA ASN A 280 5.50 -5.82 15.21
C ASN A 280 3.96 -5.88 15.22
N SER A 281 3.37 -6.93 14.63
CA SER A 281 1.91 -7.06 14.45
C SER A 281 1.21 -7.85 15.55
N ASP A 282 1.94 -8.26 16.60
CA ASP A 282 1.41 -9.10 17.68
C ASP A 282 0.70 -10.38 17.17
N ASN A 283 1.27 -10.96 16.11
CA ASN A 283 0.77 -12.12 15.35
C ASN A 283 -0.62 -11.94 14.70
N LEU A 284 -1.15 -10.71 14.61
CA LEU A 284 -2.47 -10.45 14.02
C LEU A 284 -2.47 -10.40 12.49
N ARG A 285 -1.29 -10.36 11.85
CA ARG A 285 -1.13 -10.62 10.42
C ARG A 285 0.09 -11.47 10.13
N THR A 286 0.06 -12.16 9.00
CA THR A 286 1.21 -12.85 8.42
C THR A 286 2.01 -11.91 7.51
N SER A 287 3.21 -12.33 7.11
CA SER A 287 4.11 -11.53 6.26
C SER A 287 3.51 -11.30 4.87
N ASP A 288 2.79 -12.29 4.36
CA ASP A 288 2.11 -12.24 3.07
C ASP A 288 0.80 -11.42 3.06
N GLN A 289 0.36 -10.87 4.20
CA GLN A 289 -0.86 -10.04 4.31
C GLN A 289 -0.59 -8.54 4.26
N PHE A 290 0.66 -8.10 4.19
CA PHE A 290 0.96 -6.67 4.03
C PHE A 290 0.51 -6.20 2.63
N ASP A 291 -0.18 -5.06 2.54
CA ASP A 291 -0.86 -4.62 1.32
C ASP A 291 -1.96 -5.60 0.90
N MET A 292 -2.74 -6.08 1.89
CA MET A 292 -3.83 -7.07 1.79
C MET A 292 -3.42 -8.50 1.39
N TYR A 293 -2.61 -8.67 0.34
CA TYR A 293 -1.95 -9.92 -0.02
C TYR A 293 -0.76 -9.71 -0.99
N ASN A 294 0.44 -10.10 -0.58
CA ASN A 294 1.68 -9.98 -1.38
C ASN A 294 2.52 -11.27 -1.46
N GLY A 295 2.02 -12.39 -0.91
CA GLY A 295 2.76 -13.65 -0.86
C GLY A 295 2.87 -14.34 -2.22
N SER A 296 3.92 -15.14 -2.40
CA SER A 296 4.06 -16.02 -3.56
C SER A 296 2.76 -16.83 -3.77
N PRO A 297 2.25 -16.92 -5.01
CA PRO A 297 1.06 -17.69 -5.30
C PRO A 297 1.31 -19.21 -5.25
N GLU A 298 2.57 -19.65 -5.07
CA GLU A 298 3.02 -21.04 -5.22
C GLU A 298 2.29 -22.04 -4.32
N ARG A 299 1.86 -21.62 -3.14
CA ARG A 299 1.22 -22.50 -2.15
C ARG A 299 -0.26 -22.77 -2.44
N TYR A 300 -0.88 -22.03 -3.35
CA TYR A 300 -2.32 -22.08 -3.57
C TYR A 300 -2.69 -22.47 -5.00
N GLU A 301 -3.82 -23.18 -5.13
CA GLU A 301 -4.59 -23.30 -6.35
C GLU A 301 -5.54 -22.11 -6.48
N TRP A 302 -5.66 -21.55 -7.68
CA TRP A 302 -6.36 -20.29 -7.93
C TRP A 302 -7.56 -20.47 -8.84
N LYS A 303 -8.75 -20.07 -8.35
CA LYS A 303 -10.01 -20.11 -9.09
C LYS A 303 -10.57 -18.72 -9.29
N LEU A 304 -10.80 -18.33 -10.53
CA LEU A 304 -11.56 -17.13 -10.86
C LEU A 304 -13.05 -17.45 -10.72
N VAL A 305 -13.73 -16.79 -9.78
CA VAL A 305 -15.19 -16.93 -9.62
C VAL A 305 -15.91 -16.01 -10.61
N GLY A 306 -15.35 -14.84 -10.91
CA GLY A 306 -15.89 -13.85 -11.83
C GLY A 306 -16.06 -12.48 -11.17
N LYS A 307 -16.80 -11.59 -11.82
CA LYS A 307 -17.13 -10.27 -11.26
C LYS A 307 -18.41 -10.31 -10.42
N LYS A 308 -18.47 -9.49 -9.38
CA LYS A 308 -19.66 -9.24 -8.56
C LYS A 308 -19.75 -7.78 -8.16
N GLU A 309 -20.97 -7.28 -7.96
CA GLU A 309 -21.20 -5.99 -7.29
C GLU A 309 -21.21 -6.20 -5.78
N MET A 310 -20.31 -5.53 -5.06
CA MET A 310 -20.09 -5.76 -3.63
C MET A 310 -19.93 -4.43 -2.90
N TYR A 311 -20.46 -4.32 -1.69
CA TYR A 311 -20.16 -3.21 -0.79
C TYR A 311 -18.75 -3.38 -0.23
N VAL A 312 -17.90 -2.41 -0.51
CA VAL A 312 -16.46 -2.46 -0.20
C VAL A 312 -15.98 -1.12 0.38
N PRO A 313 -14.96 -1.14 1.25
CA PRO A 313 -14.29 0.08 1.70
C PRO A 313 -13.70 0.85 0.52
N TYR A 314 -14.11 2.10 0.31
CA TYR A 314 -13.67 2.89 -0.84
C TYR A 314 -13.79 4.39 -0.60
N ASN A 315 -12.94 5.19 -1.25
CA ASN A 315 -12.86 6.64 -1.09
C ASN A 315 -12.75 7.06 0.39
N ALA A 316 -11.97 6.34 1.19
CA ALA A 316 -11.94 6.44 2.64
C ALA A 316 -11.15 7.64 3.19
N TYR A 317 -11.24 8.82 2.55
CA TYR A 317 -10.45 10.02 2.87
C TYR A 317 -10.54 10.48 4.33
N ARG A 318 -11.69 10.25 4.99
CA ARG A 318 -11.92 10.64 6.40
C ARG A 318 -10.98 9.93 7.37
N LEU A 319 -10.48 8.74 7.03
CA LEU A 319 -9.65 7.93 7.93
C LEU A 319 -8.22 8.47 8.09
N GLN A 320 -7.76 9.32 7.17
CA GLN A 320 -6.48 10.01 7.25
C GLN A 320 -6.58 11.52 7.46
N ASP A 321 -7.77 12.07 7.76
CA ASP A 321 -7.89 13.50 8.08
C ASP A 321 -6.97 13.83 9.27
N GLY A 322 -6.04 14.78 9.08
CA GLY A 322 -5.07 15.21 10.10
C GLY A 322 -5.68 15.72 11.41
N LYS A 323 -7.00 15.93 11.45
CA LYS A 323 -7.76 16.31 12.65
C LYS A 323 -8.23 15.11 13.47
N LEU A 324 -8.41 13.94 12.85
CA LEU A 324 -8.93 12.73 13.47
C LEU A 324 -7.90 12.12 14.43
N LYS A 325 -8.33 11.82 15.66
CA LYS A 325 -7.47 11.16 16.65
C LYS A 325 -7.62 9.65 16.61
N TYR A 326 -6.52 8.94 16.85
CA TYR A 326 -6.52 7.47 16.90
C TYR A 326 -7.43 6.95 18.00
N GLY A 327 -7.58 7.66 19.12
CA GLY A 327 -8.54 7.29 20.17
C GLY A 327 -10.02 7.40 19.75
N GLU A 328 -10.34 8.18 18.71
CA GLU A 328 -11.70 8.29 18.16
C GLU A 328 -11.96 7.22 17.08
N LEU A 329 -10.89 6.82 16.36
CA LEU A 329 -10.92 5.81 15.31
C LEU A 329 -10.84 4.38 15.84
N LEU A 330 -9.92 4.11 16.77
CA LEU A 330 -9.62 2.78 17.27
C LEU A 330 -10.54 2.44 18.44
N GLN A 331 -11.46 1.50 18.21
CA GLN A 331 -12.43 1.05 19.20
C GLN A 331 -12.26 -0.43 19.50
N LYS A 332 -13.01 -0.96 20.46
CA LYS A 332 -12.99 -2.39 20.75
C LYS A 332 -13.55 -3.18 19.55
N ASN A 333 -12.95 -4.33 19.24
CA ASN A 333 -13.36 -5.29 18.20
C ASN A 333 -13.22 -4.85 16.73
N HIS A 334 -13.52 -3.59 16.40
CA HIS A 334 -13.37 -2.98 15.08
C HIS A 334 -13.16 -1.47 15.21
N ILE A 335 -12.79 -0.78 14.12
CA ILE A 335 -12.73 0.69 14.10
C ILE A 335 -14.12 1.31 14.29
N ASN A 336 -14.14 2.60 14.59
CA ASN A 336 -15.37 3.39 14.58
C ASN A 336 -16.01 3.41 13.19
N GLN A 337 -17.10 2.65 13.02
CA GLN A 337 -17.79 2.52 11.73
C GLN A 337 -18.55 3.79 11.30
N ASP A 338 -18.69 4.79 12.17
CA ASP A 338 -19.21 6.10 11.76
C ASP A 338 -18.24 6.91 10.89
N LEU A 339 -16.96 6.52 10.90
CA LEU A 339 -15.90 7.14 10.09
C LEU A 339 -15.65 6.40 8.77
N ALA A 340 -16.00 5.12 8.71
CA ALA A 340 -15.78 4.28 7.54
C ALA A 340 -16.76 4.63 6.40
N ARG A 341 -16.27 4.55 5.16
CA ARG A 341 -17.04 4.77 3.94
C ARG A 341 -17.06 3.49 3.11
N TYR A 342 -18.27 3.00 2.85
CA TYR A 342 -18.48 1.88 1.94
C TYR A 342 -19.23 2.35 0.71
N GLU A 343 -18.88 1.79 -0.44
CA GLU A 343 -19.54 2.06 -1.72
C GLU A 343 -19.81 0.74 -2.44
N LEU A 344 -20.78 0.73 -3.35
CA LEU A 344 -21.02 -0.42 -4.20
C LEU A 344 -20.07 -0.36 -5.40
N HIS A 345 -19.18 -1.33 -5.55
CA HIS A 345 -18.27 -1.43 -6.69
C HIS A 345 -18.33 -2.82 -7.31
N ARG A 346 -17.92 -2.93 -8.58
CA ARG A 346 -17.66 -4.23 -9.17
C ARG A 346 -16.27 -4.71 -8.74
N VAL A 347 -16.19 -5.94 -8.29
CA VAL A 347 -14.95 -6.59 -7.89
C VAL A 347 -14.79 -7.93 -8.58
N TRP A 348 -13.55 -8.28 -8.91
CA TRP A 348 -13.17 -9.65 -9.21
C TRP A 348 -13.14 -10.47 -7.93
N VAL A 349 -13.82 -11.62 -7.94
CA VAL A 349 -13.79 -12.58 -6.84
C VAL A 349 -12.89 -13.73 -7.22
N VAL A 350 -11.87 -13.96 -6.40
CA VAL A 350 -10.85 -15.00 -6.62
C VAL A 350 -10.77 -15.87 -5.37
N ASP A 351 -11.03 -17.16 -5.53
CA ASP A 351 -10.80 -18.14 -4.47
C ASP A 351 -9.39 -18.72 -4.63
N SER A 352 -8.66 -18.82 -3.53
CA SER A 352 -7.39 -19.55 -3.45
C SER A 352 -7.46 -20.63 -2.38
N THR A 353 -7.10 -21.86 -2.73
CA THR A 353 -7.13 -23.03 -1.82
C THR A 353 -5.74 -23.64 -1.72
N LEU A 354 -5.30 -23.96 -0.51
CA LEU A 354 -3.97 -24.47 -0.25
C LEU A 354 -3.74 -25.79 -1.01
N LYS A 355 -2.59 -25.90 -1.69
CA LYS A 355 -2.20 -27.11 -2.40
C LYS A 355 -2.01 -28.27 -1.43
N SER A 356 -2.27 -29.48 -1.93
CA SER A 356 -2.03 -30.71 -1.15
C SER A 356 -0.57 -30.82 -0.72
N GLY A 357 -0.33 -31.23 0.53
CA GLY A 357 1.02 -31.41 1.08
C GLY A 357 1.74 -30.12 1.49
N VAL A 358 1.12 -28.95 1.31
CA VAL A 358 1.67 -27.66 1.72
C VAL A 358 1.00 -27.21 3.03
N SER A 359 1.76 -26.54 3.90
CA SER A 359 1.26 -25.96 5.15
C SER A 359 1.10 -24.44 5.03
N HIS A 360 0.03 -23.92 5.61
CA HIS A 360 -0.18 -22.50 5.84
C HIS A 360 -1.24 -22.31 6.93
N LEU A 361 -1.17 -21.20 7.68
CA LEU A 361 -2.21 -20.81 8.65
C LEU A 361 -3.62 -20.73 8.05
N TYR A 362 -3.69 -20.39 6.76
CA TYR A 362 -4.95 -20.27 6.02
C TYR A 362 -5.04 -21.36 4.96
N SER A 363 -6.06 -22.21 5.04
CA SER A 363 -6.31 -23.27 4.07
C SER A 363 -6.98 -22.74 2.81
N ARG A 364 -7.70 -21.62 2.92
CA ARG A 364 -8.38 -20.96 1.82
C ARG A 364 -8.42 -19.46 2.06
N ARG A 365 -8.35 -18.68 0.99
CA ARG A 365 -8.67 -17.26 0.99
C ARG A 365 -9.64 -16.93 -0.14
N THR A 366 -10.48 -15.93 0.04
CA THR A 366 -11.28 -15.32 -1.03
C THR A 366 -10.89 -13.86 -1.14
N LEU A 367 -10.33 -13.46 -2.28
CA LEU A 367 -9.91 -12.08 -2.56
C LEU A 367 -11.03 -11.35 -3.31
N TYR A 368 -11.29 -10.11 -2.90
CA TYR A 368 -12.21 -9.19 -3.57
C TYR A 368 -11.40 -8.02 -4.13
N VAL A 369 -11.16 -8.03 -5.44
CA VAL A 369 -10.22 -7.14 -6.13
C VAL A 369 -10.97 -6.13 -6.96
N ASP A 370 -10.72 -4.84 -6.74
CA ASP A 370 -11.32 -3.74 -7.47
C ASP A 370 -11.10 -3.87 -8.99
N GLU A 371 -12.16 -3.70 -9.78
CA GLU A 371 -12.05 -3.82 -11.24
C GLU A 371 -11.32 -2.66 -11.90
N ASP A 372 -11.29 -1.49 -11.26
CA ASP A 372 -10.75 -0.25 -11.85
C ASP A 372 -9.30 0.04 -11.46
N SER A 373 -8.78 -0.60 -10.41
CA SER A 373 -7.42 -0.37 -9.91
C SER A 373 -6.58 -1.61 -9.67
N TRP A 374 -7.21 -2.79 -9.60
CA TRP A 374 -6.60 -4.06 -9.16
C TRP A 374 -6.15 -4.07 -7.68
N GLN A 375 -6.57 -3.09 -6.87
CA GLN A 375 -6.39 -3.13 -5.42
C GLN A 375 -7.29 -4.22 -4.81
N ILE A 376 -6.75 -5.06 -3.92
CA ILE A 376 -7.59 -5.93 -3.07
C ILE A 376 -8.25 -5.04 -2.02
N LEU A 377 -9.57 -5.08 -1.93
CA LEU A 377 -10.38 -4.27 -1.01
C LEU A 377 -10.86 -5.06 0.21
N ALA A 378 -10.99 -6.37 0.07
CA ALA A 378 -11.33 -7.27 1.17
C ALA A 378 -10.74 -8.67 0.94
N VAL A 379 -10.50 -9.39 2.04
CA VAL A 379 -10.10 -10.80 2.00
C VAL A 379 -10.74 -11.59 3.13
N ASP A 380 -11.38 -12.70 2.77
CA ASP A 380 -11.86 -13.69 3.74
C ASP A 380 -10.84 -14.81 3.89
N CYS A 381 -10.28 -15.00 5.08
CA CYS A 381 -9.27 -16.03 5.36
C CYS A 381 -9.84 -17.16 6.22
N TYR A 382 -9.70 -18.41 5.77
CA TYR A 382 -10.24 -19.60 6.42
C TYR A 382 -9.12 -20.46 7.03
N ASP A 383 -9.34 -21.00 8.23
CA ASP A 383 -8.40 -21.90 8.91
C ASP A 383 -8.41 -23.31 8.32
N THR A 384 -7.56 -24.21 8.84
CA THR A 384 -7.46 -25.61 8.40
C THR A 384 -8.70 -26.46 8.69
N ARG A 385 -9.67 -25.96 9.47
CA ARG A 385 -10.98 -26.60 9.69
C ARG A 385 -12.06 -26.04 8.75
N GLY A 386 -11.68 -25.17 7.82
CA GLY A 386 -12.60 -24.51 6.89
C GLY A 386 -13.46 -23.43 7.55
N GLN A 387 -13.13 -23.00 8.76
CA GLN A 387 -13.85 -21.93 9.45
C GLN A 387 -13.27 -20.57 9.08
N LEU A 388 -14.13 -19.57 8.90
CA LEU A 388 -13.67 -18.20 8.69
C LEU A 388 -12.91 -17.73 9.93
N TYR A 389 -11.63 -17.41 9.75
CA TYR A 389 -10.72 -17.08 10.83
C TYR A 389 -10.45 -15.59 10.91
N ARG A 390 -9.99 -14.99 9.81
CA ARG A 390 -9.67 -13.56 9.75
C ARG A 390 -10.37 -12.90 8.57
N VAL A 391 -10.80 -11.67 8.80
CA VAL A 391 -11.38 -10.78 7.77
C VAL A 391 -10.44 -9.61 7.58
N GLN A 392 -10.11 -9.30 6.32
CA GLN A 392 -9.33 -8.12 5.98
C GLN A 392 -10.20 -7.09 5.27
N GLU A 393 -10.03 -5.83 5.63
CA GLU A 393 -10.60 -4.67 4.92
C GLU A 393 -9.47 -3.73 4.52
N GLY A 394 -9.40 -3.38 3.25
CA GLY A 394 -8.46 -2.40 2.71
C GLY A 394 -9.20 -1.12 2.36
N HIS A 395 -9.23 -0.17 3.30
CA HIS A 395 -9.87 1.13 3.12
C HIS A 395 -9.02 1.98 2.17
N ALA A 396 -9.43 2.03 0.91
CA ALA A 396 -8.67 2.65 -0.16
C ALA A 396 -9.18 4.03 -0.54
N MET A 397 -8.29 4.84 -1.11
CA MET A 397 -8.62 6.14 -1.70
C MET A 397 -7.74 6.42 -2.93
N ASN A 398 -8.16 7.33 -3.79
CA ASN A 398 -7.30 7.82 -4.87
C ASN A 398 -6.39 8.94 -4.35
N TYR A 399 -5.08 8.70 -4.43
CA TYR A 399 -4.03 9.68 -4.23
C TYR A 399 -3.93 10.56 -5.49
N TYR A 400 -4.82 11.56 -5.57
CA TYR A 400 -5.10 12.33 -6.79
C TYR A 400 -3.94 13.22 -7.28
N ASN A 401 -2.87 13.40 -6.51
CA ASN A 401 -1.65 14.08 -6.95
C ASN A 401 -0.74 13.17 -7.82
N LEU A 402 -0.95 11.85 -7.78
CA LEU A 402 -0.22 10.84 -8.55
C LEU A 402 -1.11 10.09 -9.57
N PRO A 403 -2.42 10.37 -9.60
CA PRO A 403 -3.49 9.39 -9.86
C PRO A 403 -3.14 7.93 -9.61
N THR A 404 -3.40 7.43 -8.41
CA THR A 404 -3.36 5.99 -8.10
C THR A 404 -4.32 5.69 -6.95
N LEU A 405 -4.96 4.52 -6.98
CA LEU A 405 -5.72 4.03 -5.85
C LEU A 405 -4.88 3.07 -5.03
N TRP A 406 -4.81 3.34 -3.73
CA TRP A 406 -4.10 2.49 -2.77
C TRP A 406 -4.79 2.55 -1.40
N THR A 407 -4.46 1.61 -0.52
CA THR A 407 -4.98 1.51 0.84
C THR A 407 -4.38 2.61 1.70
N ASP A 408 -5.26 3.32 2.41
CA ASP A 408 -4.87 4.24 3.46
C ASP A 408 -4.79 3.52 4.81
N LEU A 409 -5.82 2.72 5.11
CA LEU A 409 -5.93 1.91 6.31
C LEU A 409 -6.26 0.46 5.95
N GLU A 410 -5.50 -0.49 6.50
CA GLU A 410 -5.83 -1.90 6.41
C GLU A 410 -6.19 -2.44 7.80
N LEU A 411 -7.26 -3.24 7.83
CA LEU A 411 -7.71 -3.93 9.03
C LEU A 411 -7.53 -5.43 8.85
N VAL A 412 -7.03 -6.10 9.88
CA VAL A 412 -7.04 -7.57 9.98
C VAL A 412 -7.76 -7.96 11.25
N MET A 413 -9.00 -8.42 11.14
CA MET A 413 -9.88 -8.75 12.26
C MET A 413 -9.87 -10.25 12.53
N ASP A 414 -9.47 -10.64 13.74
CA ASP A 414 -9.49 -12.03 14.20
C ASP A 414 -10.84 -12.36 14.84
N LEU A 415 -11.64 -13.14 14.12
CA LEU A 415 -12.98 -13.52 14.55
C LEU A 415 -12.97 -14.54 15.69
N SER A 416 -11.84 -15.16 16.02
CA SER A 416 -11.78 -16.15 17.10
C SER A 416 -11.60 -15.49 18.47
N ASN A 417 -10.75 -14.47 18.56
CA ASN A 417 -10.37 -13.85 19.83
C ASN A 417 -10.84 -12.39 20.01
N GLY A 418 -11.47 -11.78 18.99
CA GLY A 418 -11.98 -10.41 19.08
C GLY A 418 -10.88 -9.32 19.06
N ARG A 419 -9.66 -9.70 18.69
CA ARG A 419 -8.55 -8.77 18.44
C ARG A 419 -8.59 -8.32 16.99
N TYR A 420 -8.02 -7.16 16.70
CA TYR A 420 -7.76 -6.76 15.32
C TYR A 420 -6.50 -5.91 15.22
N LEU A 421 -5.92 -5.88 14.02
CA LEU A 421 -4.82 -5.01 13.67
C LEU A 421 -5.36 -3.87 12.82
N ALA A 422 -4.98 -2.64 13.15
CA ALA A 422 -5.08 -1.49 12.26
C ALA A 422 -3.66 -1.10 11.82
N LEU A 423 -3.41 -0.99 10.51
CA LEU A 423 -2.12 -0.63 9.96
C LEU A 423 -2.28 0.42 8.84
N GLY A 424 -1.30 1.30 8.69
CA GLY A 424 -1.42 2.46 7.79
C GLY A 424 -2.03 3.70 8.47
N LEU A 425 -2.09 3.70 9.82
CA LEU A 425 -2.63 4.83 10.58
C LEU A 425 -1.82 6.10 10.29
N GLN A 426 -2.45 7.09 9.68
CA GLN A 426 -1.78 8.34 9.26
C GLN A 426 -2.38 9.59 9.88
N SER A 427 -3.61 9.56 10.41
CA SER A 427 -4.33 10.78 10.81
C SER A 427 -3.63 11.63 11.89
N GLU A 428 -2.74 11.06 12.70
CA GLU A 428 -1.92 11.82 13.66
C GLU A 428 -0.46 12.00 13.21
N GLU A 429 -0.08 11.44 12.07
CA GLU A 429 1.24 11.67 11.49
C GLU A 429 1.28 13.06 10.83
N PRO A 430 2.40 13.80 10.89
CA PRO A 430 2.45 15.18 10.43
C PRO A 430 2.35 15.34 8.90
N LYS A 431 2.50 14.24 8.16
CA LYS A 431 2.49 14.18 6.69
C LYS A 431 1.93 12.84 6.23
N SER A 432 1.24 12.86 5.09
CA SER A 432 0.84 11.66 4.35
C SER A 432 1.95 11.25 3.35
N TYR A 433 1.60 10.41 2.38
CA TYR A 433 2.48 9.87 1.34
C TYR A 433 3.22 10.97 0.57
N ASP A 434 4.53 10.80 0.44
CA ASP A 434 5.39 11.55 -0.46
C ASP A 434 5.83 10.66 -1.64
N PHE A 435 5.18 10.84 -2.79
CA PHE A 435 5.52 10.15 -4.04
C PHE A 435 6.69 10.78 -4.81
N ASN A 436 7.23 11.90 -4.33
CA ASN A 436 8.29 12.66 -5.01
C ASN A 436 9.69 12.31 -4.51
N ILE A 437 9.82 11.44 -3.50
CA ILE A 437 11.11 11.02 -2.98
C ILE A 437 12.00 10.46 -4.10
N LYS A 438 13.30 10.75 -4.01
CA LYS A 438 14.30 10.24 -4.97
C LYS A 438 15.02 9.05 -4.36
N ARG A 439 14.87 7.89 -4.99
CA ARG A 439 15.46 6.63 -4.58
C ARG A 439 15.98 5.87 -5.80
N THR A 440 16.94 5.00 -5.55
CA THR A 440 17.54 4.11 -6.54
C THR A 440 17.76 2.73 -5.92
N PRO A 441 17.98 1.66 -6.71
CA PRO A 441 18.31 0.34 -6.17
C PRO A 441 19.54 0.32 -5.24
N VAL A 442 20.46 1.28 -5.40
CA VAL A 442 21.66 1.42 -4.55
C VAL A 442 21.29 1.76 -3.11
N ASP A 443 20.16 2.43 -2.88
CA ASP A 443 19.67 2.79 -1.54
C ASP A 443 19.14 1.58 -0.75
N TYR A 444 18.85 0.47 -1.45
CA TYR A 444 18.20 -0.74 -0.93
C TYR A 444 19.16 -1.93 -0.88
N GLN A 445 20.40 -1.66 -0.45
CA GLN A 445 21.43 -2.67 -0.25
C GLN A 445 21.63 -2.96 1.25
N PRO A 446 21.96 -4.20 1.64
CA PRO A 446 22.23 -4.53 3.04
C PRO A 446 23.31 -3.65 3.69
N SER A 447 24.31 -3.25 2.90
CA SER A 447 25.37 -2.34 3.35
C SER A 447 24.86 -0.92 3.67
N VAL A 448 23.77 -0.47 3.05
CA VAL A 448 23.13 0.82 3.34
C VAL A 448 22.41 0.76 4.69
N LEU A 449 21.75 -0.36 5.01
CA LEU A 449 21.11 -0.56 6.32
C LEU A 449 22.12 -0.39 7.46
N GLU A 450 23.29 -1.03 7.35
CA GLU A 450 24.33 -0.92 8.37
C GLU A 450 24.77 0.54 8.57
N ARG A 451 24.91 1.31 7.49
CA ARG A 451 25.30 2.72 7.56
C ARG A 451 24.20 3.57 8.17
N ARG A 452 22.95 3.44 7.71
CA ARG A 452 21.78 4.16 8.25
C ARG A 452 21.63 3.89 9.75
N ALA A 453 21.74 2.63 10.14
CA ALA A 453 21.61 2.23 11.53
C ALA A 453 22.74 2.73 12.44
N ARG A 454 23.99 2.79 11.96
CA ARG A 454 25.11 3.38 12.72
C ARG A 454 24.91 4.87 12.96
N VAL A 455 24.34 5.60 12.01
CA VAL A 455 24.02 7.03 12.16
C VAL A 455 22.93 7.22 13.21
N CYS A 456 21.84 6.45 13.15
CA CYS A 456 20.77 6.48 14.16
C CYS A 456 21.28 6.12 15.57
N ALA A 457 22.14 5.09 15.69
CA ALA A 457 22.74 4.71 16.97
C ALA A 457 23.62 5.83 17.58
N ARG A 458 24.38 6.55 16.74
CA ARG A 458 25.20 7.69 17.18
C ARG A 458 24.33 8.84 17.69
N ALA A 459 23.25 9.17 16.98
CA ALA A 459 22.31 10.20 17.39
C ALA A 459 21.65 9.88 18.75
N ARG A 460 21.25 8.62 18.98
CA ARG A 460 20.66 8.18 20.26
C ARG A 460 21.66 8.16 21.43
N SER A 461 22.94 7.92 21.15
CA SER A 461 23.98 7.85 22.19
C SER A 461 24.48 9.21 22.70
N GLY A 462 23.92 10.33 22.21
CA GLY A 462 24.36 11.68 22.60
C GLY A 462 25.80 12.02 22.17
N ARG A 463 26.47 11.15 21.40
CA ARG A 463 27.84 11.37 20.88
C ARG A 463 27.90 12.29 19.66
N SER A 464 26.88 13.13 19.44
CA SER A 464 26.93 14.21 18.44
C SER A 464 27.73 15.40 18.97
N GLY A 465 29.02 15.15 19.24
CA GLY A 465 30.05 16.17 19.39
C GLY A 465 30.87 16.22 18.10
N CYS A 466 30.31 16.74 17.03
CA CYS A 466 31.08 17.24 15.89
C CYS A 466 30.27 18.34 15.21
N THR A 467 30.83 19.54 15.28
CA THR A 467 30.41 20.79 14.67
C THR A 467 29.85 20.62 13.26
N ALA A 468 28.70 21.24 13.03
CA ALA A 468 28.20 21.53 11.71
C ALA A 468 29.19 22.45 10.98
N THR A 469 30.05 21.91 10.10
CA THR A 469 30.60 22.65 8.96
C THR A 469 31.25 21.72 7.93
N ARG A 470 30.94 22.01 6.66
CA ARG A 470 31.55 21.51 5.41
C ARG A 470 31.24 20.07 4.98
N ALA A 471 30.18 19.92 4.17
CA ALA A 471 30.24 19.13 2.93
C ALA A 471 29.02 19.35 2.02
N VAL A 472 28.68 20.59 1.64
CA VAL A 472 27.92 20.84 0.39
C VAL A 472 28.41 22.17 -0.19
N ARG A 473 29.36 22.10 -1.11
CA ARG A 473 29.59 23.10 -2.16
C ARG A 473 30.63 22.54 -3.12
N ARG A 474 30.17 22.02 -4.26
CA ARG A 474 30.79 22.18 -5.59
C ARG A 474 30.00 21.40 -6.64
N ALA A 475 29.28 22.13 -7.49
CA ALA A 475 29.22 21.91 -8.92
C ALA A 475 28.60 23.14 -9.61
N CYS A 476 29.42 24.11 -10.00
CA CYS A 476 29.24 24.88 -11.24
C CYS A 476 30.56 25.61 -11.58
N PRO A 477 30.98 25.69 -12.86
CA PRO A 477 32.36 25.99 -13.21
C PRO A 477 32.65 27.48 -13.42
N ALA A 478 33.91 27.78 -13.17
CA ALA A 478 34.68 29.00 -13.37
C ALA A 478 34.22 29.98 -14.48
N ARG A 479 34.24 31.28 -14.14
CA ARG A 479 34.80 32.31 -15.02
C ARG A 479 35.81 33.16 -14.25
N ARG A 480 36.90 33.46 -14.96
CA ARG A 480 38.18 34.04 -14.53
C ARG A 480 38.02 35.44 -13.92
N ALA A 481 38.87 35.73 -12.95
CA ALA A 481 39.21 37.09 -12.55
C ALA A 481 40.12 37.75 -13.60
N VAL A 482 39.89 39.03 -13.85
CA VAL A 482 40.92 40.00 -14.24
C VAL A 482 40.68 41.24 -13.39
N ALA A 483 41.69 41.61 -12.60
CA ALA A 483 41.79 42.86 -11.87
C ALA A 483 42.12 44.00 -12.83
N ALA A 484 41.62 45.22 -12.57
CA ALA A 484 42.39 46.46 -12.61
C ALA A 484 41.48 47.71 -12.50
N ASP A 485 41.79 48.51 -11.49
CA ASP A 485 42.09 49.95 -11.61
C ASP A 485 40.96 51.01 -11.59
N ARG A 486 41.32 52.12 -10.92
CA ARG A 486 40.78 53.50 -10.94
C ARG A 486 39.50 53.86 -10.17
N GLY A 487 39.72 54.55 -9.05
CA GLY A 487 39.65 56.02 -9.04
C GLY A 487 38.29 56.68 -8.77
N GLY A 488 38.26 57.50 -7.70
CA GLY A 488 37.69 58.85 -7.79
C GLY A 488 36.30 59.12 -7.17
N GLY A 489 36.31 59.89 -6.08
CA GLY A 489 35.47 61.10 -5.95
C GLY A 489 34.09 60.97 -5.31
N GLY A 490 33.82 61.80 -4.30
CA GLY A 490 32.45 62.18 -3.91
C GLY A 490 32.19 62.36 -2.42
N ARG A 491 32.46 63.56 -1.91
CA ARG A 491 32.11 64.11 -0.57
C ARG A 491 30.69 64.78 -0.63
N PRO A 492 30.16 65.49 0.39
CA PRO A 492 29.33 64.99 1.51
C PRO A 492 28.02 65.84 1.74
N ALA A 493 27.19 65.52 2.75
CA ALA A 493 26.32 66.44 3.53
C ALA A 493 25.46 65.61 4.52
N ALA A 494 25.58 65.73 5.85
CA ALA A 494 25.19 66.81 6.77
C ALA A 494 23.66 66.87 7.06
N GLY A 495 23.29 66.62 8.33
CA GLY A 495 21.91 66.76 8.83
C GLY A 495 21.80 66.40 10.32
N ARG A 496 21.93 67.40 11.19
CA ARG A 496 21.94 67.33 12.66
C ARG A 496 20.54 67.07 13.25
N GLY A 497 20.49 66.54 14.47
CA GLY A 497 19.61 67.08 15.52
C GLY A 497 18.94 66.07 16.46
N GLY A 498 19.23 66.19 17.77
CA GLY A 498 18.24 65.89 18.83
C GLY A 498 18.43 64.63 19.68
N ARG A 499 19.21 64.76 20.76
CA ARG A 499 19.22 63.92 21.98
C ARG A 499 18.51 64.70 23.12
N PRO A 500 18.47 64.26 24.38
CA PRO A 500 18.22 62.92 24.98
C PRO A 500 17.35 63.01 26.26
N TRP A 501 16.89 61.90 26.87
CA TRP A 501 16.65 61.86 28.33
C TRP A 501 17.07 60.52 28.97
N ARG A 502 18.11 60.64 29.83
CA ARG A 502 18.44 60.00 31.14
C ARG A 502 18.45 58.46 31.27
N HIS A 503 19.61 57.82 31.57
CA HIS A 503 20.22 57.54 32.91
C HIS A 503 19.29 56.76 33.84
N ARG A 504 19.65 55.69 34.58
CA ARG A 504 20.89 55.04 35.09
C ARG A 504 20.42 53.62 35.52
N ALA A 505 21.09 52.52 35.16
CA ALA A 505 22.29 51.94 35.78
C ALA A 505 22.05 51.07 37.05
N LEU A 506 22.53 49.81 36.94
CA LEU A 506 23.12 48.94 37.97
C LEU A 506 22.12 48.27 38.94
N ARG A 507 22.27 47.03 39.44
CA ARG A 507 23.25 45.93 39.37
C ARG A 507 22.67 44.79 40.23
N ARG A 508 22.98 43.52 39.90
CA ARG A 508 23.36 42.39 40.82
C ARG A 508 22.38 42.03 41.97
N SER A 509 22.22 40.80 42.44
CA SER A 509 22.81 39.49 42.22
C SER A 509 22.19 38.52 43.23
N ARG A 510 22.12 37.23 42.86
CA ARG A 510 22.31 36.02 43.69
C ARG A 510 21.25 35.58 44.72
N GLN A 511 21.00 34.25 44.62
CA GLN A 511 20.84 33.23 45.69
C GLN A 511 19.56 33.33 46.53
N ASN A 512 18.91 32.26 46.99
CA ASN A 512 19.00 30.81 46.84
C ASN A 512 17.71 30.24 47.50
N LEU A 513 17.27 29.06 47.07
CA LEU A 513 16.63 27.97 47.86
C LEU A 513 15.37 28.25 48.72
N GLY A 514 14.35 27.39 48.56
CA GLY A 514 13.57 26.88 49.70
C GLY A 514 12.09 26.63 49.49
N ALA A 515 11.75 25.37 49.22
CA ALA A 515 10.64 24.56 49.77
C ALA A 515 9.18 25.08 49.81
N GLY A 516 8.30 24.26 49.21
CA GLY A 516 7.18 23.64 49.94
C GLY A 516 5.81 24.33 49.86
N ALA A 517 4.94 23.80 49.01
CA ALA A 517 3.64 23.18 49.34
C ALA A 517 2.99 22.66 48.06
#